data_AF-A0A970VW66-F1
#
_entry.id   AF-A0A970VW66-F1
#
_cell.length_a   1.000
_cell.length_b   1.000
_cell.length_c   1.000
_cell.angle_alpha   90.00
_cell.angle_beta   90.00
_cell.angle_gamma   90.00
#
_symmetry.space_group_name_H-M   'P 1'
#
loop_
_entity.id
_entity.type
_entity.pdbx_description
1 polymer ?
#
loop_
_entity_poly.entity_id
_entity_poly.type
_entity_poly.pdbx_seq_one_letter_code
_entity_poly.pdbx_strand_id
1 'polypeptide(L)'
;MKKIQALLKSIVEKFNIVAAVAYFLIVLMVVGNILLRFIFHKPLLGTYEVVCYCTLIAVSIGLPHCTMNDGHVRVTFFLDLLPAKINKIFYYFSELVITVGTAILGWKIFGQVLAQYKGGDLSPVLHIPFYILTAIIVLGFLFMFFVLVLRLIRMFMGESDKDLAVSDIKADI
;
A
#
# COMPACT_ATOMS: atom_id res chain seq x y z
N MET A 1 15.12 8.93 16.48
CA MET A 1 14.08 8.21 15.72
C MET A 1 13.07 9.12 15.02
N LYS A 2 12.65 10.24 15.62
CA LYS A 2 11.72 11.21 15.00
C LYS A 2 12.14 11.72 13.60
N LYS A 3 13.45 11.97 13.38
CA LYS A 3 13.98 12.38 12.06
C LYS A 3 13.79 11.33 10.95
N ILE A 4 13.99 10.03 11.26
CA ILE A 4 13.82 8.94 10.29
C ILE A 4 12.36 8.83 9.88
N GLN A 5 11.44 9.03 10.81
CA GLN A 5 10.00 8.99 10.55
C GLN A 5 9.50 10.20 9.79
N ALA A 6 9.99 11.40 10.12
CA ALA A 6 9.68 12.61 9.35
C ALA A 6 10.13 12.47 7.89
N LEU A 7 11.29 11.85 7.68
CA LEU A 7 11.81 11.55 6.35
C LEU A 7 10.97 10.49 5.63
N LEU A 8 10.64 9.38 6.30
CA LEU A 8 9.77 8.34 5.76
C LEU A 8 8.38 8.89 5.41
N LYS A 9 7.78 9.69 6.30
CA LYS A 9 6.49 10.34 6.08
C LYS A 9 6.54 11.26 4.87
N SER A 10 7.55 12.13 4.78
CA SER A 10 7.72 13.04 3.64
C SER A 10 7.85 12.29 2.31
N ILE A 11 8.52 11.13 2.32
CA ILE A 11 8.63 10.26 1.15
C ILE A 11 7.27 9.65 0.80
N VAL A 12 6.61 9.02 1.77
CA VAL A 12 5.31 8.35 1.60
C VAL A 12 4.21 9.33 1.16
N GLU A 13 4.22 10.57 1.65
CA GLU A 13 3.22 11.58 1.31
C GLU A 13 3.39 12.10 -0.13
N LYS A 14 4.64 12.27 -0.58
CA LYS A 14 4.93 12.55 -2.00
C LYS A 14 4.48 11.39 -2.89
N PHE A 15 4.77 10.17 -2.48
CA PHE A 15 4.30 8.96 -3.16
C PHE A 15 2.77 8.90 -3.24
N ASN A 16 2.07 9.30 -2.18
CA ASN A 16 0.61 9.34 -2.15
C ASN A 16 0.02 10.37 -3.12
N ILE A 17 0.62 11.56 -3.23
CA ILE A 17 0.18 12.57 -4.21
C ILE A 17 0.34 12.03 -5.63
N VAL A 18 1.48 11.40 -5.93
CA VAL A 18 1.72 10.77 -7.24
C VAL A 18 0.70 9.65 -7.50
N ALA A 19 0.42 8.81 -6.51
CA ALA A 19 -0.57 7.75 -6.61
C ALA A 19 -1.99 8.31 -6.86
N ALA A 20 -2.38 9.38 -6.16
CA ALA A 20 -3.69 10.01 -6.33
C ALA A 20 -3.87 10.62 -7.74
N VAL A 21 -2.85 11.33 -8.25
CA VAL A 21 -2.86 11.87 -9.61
C VAL A 21 -2.90 10.75 -10.64
N ALA A 22 -2.09 9.70 -10.47
CA ALA A 22 -2.11 8.54 -11.34
C ALA A 22 -3.49 7.88 -11.36
N TYR A 23 -4.13 7.70 -10.20
CA TYR A 23 -5.46 7.10 -10.11
C TYR A 23 -6.52 7.94 -10.81
N PHE A 24 -6.47 9.26 -10.65
CA PHE A 24 -7.37 10.17 -11.34
C PHE A 24 -7.24 10.06 -12.87
N LEU A 25 -6.01 9.96 -13.38
CA LEU A 25 -5.76 9.76 -14.81
C LEU A 25 -6.28 8.41 -15.32
N ILE A 26 -6.18 7.33 -14.51
CA ILE A 26 -6.77 6.03 -14.85
C ILE A 26 -8.28 6.16 -14.99
N VAL A 27 -8.95 6.81 -14.04
CA VAL A 27 -10.41 7.00 -14.08
C VAL A 27 -10.81 7.76 -15.34
N LEU A 28 -10.10 8.86 -15.67
CA LEU A 28 -10.35 9.61 -16.91
C LEU A 28 -10.15 8.75 -18.16
N MET A 29 -9.10 7.92 -18.20
CA MET A 29 -8.83 7.02 -19.31
C MET A 29 -9.92 5.95 -19.45
N VAL A 30 -10.39 5.37 -18.35
CA VAL A 30 -11.50 4.39 -18.34
C VAL A 30 -12.78 5.02 -18.86
N VAL A 31 -13.15 6.19 -18.35
CA VAL A 31 -14.34 6.93 -18.78
C VAL A 31 -14.24 7.28 -20.27
N GLY A 32 -13.07 7.78 -20.71
CA GLY A 32 -12.80 8.06 -22.12
C GLY A 32 -12.95 6.83 -23.03
N ASN A 33 -12.45 5.68 -22.60
CA ASN A 33 -12.59 4.43 -23.36
C ASN A 33 -14.07 3.96 -23.44
N ILE A 34 -14.84 4.13 -22.37
CA ILE A 34 -16.28 3.84 -22.38
C ILE A 34 -17.00 4.76 -23.38
N LEU A 35 -16.72 6.06 -23.34
CA LEU A 35 -17.30 7.03 -24.28
C LEU A 35 -16.92 6.73 -25.73
N LEU A 36 -15.66 6.40 -25.99
CA LEU A 36 -15.18 6.07 -27.34
C LEU A 36 -15.84 4.79 -27.87
N ARG A 37 -16.06 3.80 -27.00
CA ARG A 37 -16.78 2.58 -27.33
C ARG A 37 -18.24 2.86 -27.70
N PHE A 38 -18.90 3.75 -26.97
CA PHE A 38 -20.30 4.12 -27.22
C PHE A 38 -20.48 4.97 -28.48
N ILE A 39 -19.58 5.92 -28.75
CA ILE A 39 -19.73 6.88 -29.85
C ILE A 39 -19.14 6.32 -31.16
N PHE A 40 -17.94 5.70 -31.09
CA PHE A 40 -17.17 5.32 -32.28
C PHE A 40 -17.15 3.81 -32.54
N HIS A 41 -17.76 2.97 -31.69
CA HIS A 41 -17.77 1.50 -31.79
C HIS A 41 -16.39 0.85 -31.94
N LYS A 42 -15.30 1.59 -31.65
CA LYS A 42 -13.92 1.13 -31.72
C LYS A 42 -13.34 1.08 -30.30
N PRO A 43 -13.32 -0.09 -29.64
CA PRO A 43 -12.66 -0.23 -28.35
C PRO A 43 -11.14 -0.09 -28.53
N LEU A 44 -10.48 0.62 -27.62
CA LEU A 44 -9.02 0.63 -27.54
C LEU A 44 -8.55 -0.75 -27.01
N LEU A 45 -8.00 -1.58 -27.90
CA LEU A 45 -7.33 -2.83 -27.54
C LEU A 45 -6.20 -2.58 -26.54
N GLY A 46 -6.12 -3.41 -25.48
CA GLY A 46 -5.10 -3.26 -24.44
C GLY A 46 -5.45 -2.28 -23.30
N THR A 47 -6.57 -1.54 -23.37
CA THR A 47 -6.98 -0.62 -22.29
C THR A 47 -7.13 -1.33 -20.95
N TYR A 48 -7.63 -2.56 -20.95
CA TYR A 48 -7.78 -3.35 -19.74
C TYR A 48 -6.42 -3.63 -19.06
N GLU A 49 -5.40 -4.03 -19.83
CA GLU A 49 -4.05 -4.28 -19.29
C GLU A 49 -3.45 -3.00 -18.71
N VAL A 50 -3.56 -1.87 -19.44
CA VAL A 50 -3.05 -0.57 -18.96
C VAL A 50 -3.73 -0.16 -17.65
N VAL A 51 -5.05 -0.27 -17.57
CA VAL A 51 -5.82 0.08 -16.36
C VAL A 51 -5.42 -0.80 -15.19
N CYS A 52 -5.28 -2.12 -15.40
CA CYS A 52 -4.81 -3.04 -14.37
C CYS A 52 -3.40 -2.68 -13.89
N TYR A 53 -2.48 -2.36 -14.80
CA TYR A 53 -1.09 -2.02 -14.46
C TYR A 53 -0.98 -0.71 -13.72
N CYS A 54 -1.66 0.33 -14.19
CA CYS A 54 -1.66 1.63 -13.51
C CYS A 54 -2.32 1.51 -12.13
N THR A 55 -3.40 0.72 -11.98
CA THR A 55 -4.06 0.50 -10.70
C THR A 55 -3.14 -0.24 -9.73
N LEU A 56 -2.46 -1.27 -10.21
CA LEU A 56 -1.50 -2.05 -9.44
C LEU A 56 -0.34 -1.18 -8.93
N ILE A 57 0.21 -0.31 -9.79
CA ILE A 57 1.26 0.64 -9.41
C ILE A 57 0.74 1.64 -8.37
N ALA A 58 -0.43 2.24 -8.60
CA ALA A 58 -1.01 3.23 -7.70
C ALA A 58 -1.32 2.63 -6.32
N VAL A 59 -1.88 1.44 -6.25
CA VAL A 59 -2.16 0.73 -4.99
C VAL A 59 -0.86 0.39 -4.27
N SER A 60 0.14 -0.14 -4.97
CA SER A 60 1.44 -0.51 -4.37
C SER A 60 2.11 0.68 -3.70
N ILE A 61 2.03 1.86 -4.32
CA ILE A 61 2.59 3.11 -3.80
C ILE A 61 1.74 3.69 -2.66
N GLY A 62 0.42 3.48 -2.66
CA GLY A 62 -0.50 3.95 -1.62
C GLY A 62 -0.52 3.10 -0.35
N LEU A 63 -0.13 1.82 -0.41
CA LEU A 63 -0.15 0.89 0.74
C LEU A 63 0.60 1.41 1.99
N PRO A 64 1.84 1.95 1.88
CA PRO A 64 2.54 2.49 3.04
C PRO A 64 1.80 3.69 3.66
N HIS A 65 1.19 4.54 2.84
CA HIS A 65 0.42 5.70 3.30
C HIS A 65 -0.86 5.28 4.05
N CYS A 66 -1.59 4.30 3.51
CA CYS A 66 -2.75 3.72 4.20
C CYS A 66 -2.35 3.10 5.55
N THR A 67 -1.18 2.47 5.62
CA THR A 67 -0.67 1.87 6.85
C THR A 67 -0.29 2.94 7.89
N MET A 68 0.33 4.04 7.46
CA MET A 68 0.68 5.17 8.33
C MET A 68 -0.54 5.86 8.94
N ASN A 69 -1.64 5.94 8.21
CA ASN A 69 -2.87 6.60 8.65
C ASN A 69 -3.87 5.67 9.33
N ASP A 70 -3.45 4.45 9.66
CA ASP A 70 -4.32 3.44 10.29
C ASP A 70 -5.61 3.16 9.49
N GLY A 71 -5.54 3.27 8.16
CA GLY A 71 -6.65 3.02 7.25
C GLY A 71 -7.07 1.55 7.13
N HIS A 72 -6.50 0.66 7.93
CA HIS A 72 -6.93 -0.73 8.02
C HIS A 72 -8.19 -0.79 8.87
N VAL A 73 -9.25 -1.43 8.37
CA VAL A 73 -10.50 -1.58 9.12
C VAL A 73 -10.23 -2.42 10.38
N ARG A 74 -10.32 -1.78 11.56
CA ARG A 74 -10.21 -2.46 12.86
C ARG A 74 -11.62 -2.56 13.48
N VAL A 75 -11.97 -3.73 13.98
CA VAL A 75 -13.21 -3.94 14.72
C VAL A 75 -12.95 -3.59 16.19
N THR A 76 -13.40 -2.42 16.64
CA THR A 76 -13.17 -1.94 18.02
C THR A 76 -14.26 -2.36 19.01
N PHE A 77 -15.42 -2.81 18.54
CA PHE A 77 -16.57 -3.13 19.40
C PHE A 77 -16.25 -4.07 20.58
N PHE A 78 -15.44 -5.10 20.35
CA PHE A 78 -15.00 -6.03 21.40
C PHE A 78 -13.83 -5.49 22.24
N LEU A 79 -13.04 -4.57 21.70
CA LEU A 79 -11.88 -3.96 22.35
C LEU A 79 -12.28 -2.87 23.35
N ASP A 80 -13.38 -2.16 23.07
CA ASP A 80 -13.92 -1.09 23.93
C ASP A 80 -14.55 -1.62 25.22
N LEU A 81 -14.91 -2.90 25.26
CA LEU A 81 -15.47 -3.58 26.42
C LEU A 81 -14.40 -4.15 27.38
N LEU A 82 -13.13 -4.13 26.98
CA LEU A 82 -12.02 -4.74 27.72
C LEU A 82 -11.25 -3.70 28.56
N PRO A 83 -10.68 -4.09 29.71
CA PRO A 83 -9.82 -3.21 30.50
C PRO A 83 -8.55 -2.84 29.72
N ALA A 84 -8.06 -1.60 29.89
CA ALA A 84 -6.99 -1.00 29.09
C ALA A 84 -5.72 -1.87 28.94
N LYS A 85 -5.37 -2.68 29.94
CA LYS A 85 -4.23 -3.60 29.90
C LYS A 85 -4.40 -4.72 28.87
N ILE A 86 -5.61 -5.28 28.77
CA ILE A 86 -5.93 -6.37 27.84
C ILE A 86 -6.05 -5.81 26.42
N ASN A 87 -6.70 -4.66 26.25
CA ASN A 87 -6.81 -3.98 24.96
C ASN A 87 -5.41 -3.70 24.37
N LYS A 88 -4.46 -3.24 25.20
CA LYS A 88 -3.07 -3.02 24.76
C LYS A 88 -2.43 -4.30 24.20
N ILE A 89 -2.60 -5.45 24.87
CA ILE A 89 -2.06 -6.74 24.41
C ILE A 89 -2.65 -7.15 23.06
N PHE A 90 -3.97 -7.01 22.88
CA PHE A 90 -4.62 -7.29 21.59
C PHE A 90 -4.10 -6.38 20.48
N TYR A 91 -3.87 -5.10 20.78
CA TYR A 91 -3.28 -4.16 19.83
C TYR A 91 -1.87 -4.59 19.40
N TYR A 92 -0.99 -4.90 20.36
CA TYR A 92 0.34 -5.45 20.08
C TYR A 92 0.29 -6.72 19.23
N PHE A 93 -0.60 -7.65 19.60
CA PHE A 93 -0.76 -8.91 18.88
C PHE A 93 -1.22 -8.68 17.44
N SER A 94 -2.21 -7.79 17.24
CA SER A 94 -2.70 -7.45 15.90
C SER A 94 -1.60 -6.83 15.04
N GLU A 95 -0.82 -5.91 15.59
CA GLU A 95 0.26 -5.26 14.84
C GLU A 95 1.39 -6.24 14.50
N LEU A 96 1.71 -7.15 15.42
CA LEU A 96 2.68 -8.23 15.19
C LEU A 96 2.21 -9.15 14.06
N VAL A 97 0.95 -9.57 14.08
CA VAL A 97 0.36 -10.44 13.04
C VAL A 97 0.39 -9.75 11.68
N ILE A 98 0.03 -8.46 11.60
CA ILE A 98 0.07 -7.69 10.35
C ILE A 98 1.51 -7.54 9.85
N THR A 99 2.46 -7.28 10.75
CA THR A 99 3.89 -7.14 10.40
C THR A 99 4.44 -8.45 9.83
N VAL A 100 4.19 -9.58 10.50
CA VAL A 100 4.64 -10.91 10.05
C VAL A 100 3.95 -11.32 8.76
N GLY A 101 2.63 -11.10 8.67
CA GLY A 101 1.86 -11.39 7.45
C GLY A 101 2.39 -10.62 6.25
N THR A 102 2.66 -9.32 6.43
CA THR A 102 3.25 -8.47 5.37
C THR A 102 4.62 -8.97 4.95
N ALA A 103 5.46 -9.42 5.89
CA ALA A 103 6.78 -9.99 5.58
C ALA A 103 6.69 -11.29 4.77
N ILE A 104 5.79 -12.20 5.16
CA ILE A 104 5.58 -13.48 4.46
C ILE A 104 5.05 -13.24 3.04
N LEU A 105 4.07 -12.34 2.90
CA LEU A 105 3.53 -11.96 1.59
C LEU A 105 4.61 -11.31 0.72
N GLY A 106 5.38 -10.37 1.26
CA GLY A 106 6.49 -9.74 0.56
C GLY A 106 7.52 -10.76 0.06
N TRP A 107 7.89 -11.74 0.89
CA TRP A 107 8.80 -12.83 0.50
C TRP A 107 8.23 -13.70 -0.63
N LYS A 108 6.95 -14.06 -0.56
CA LYS A 108 6.28 -14.85 -1.62
C LYS A 108 6.22 -14.09 -2.94
N ILE A 109 5.87 -12.81 -2.91
CA ILE A 109 5.81 -11.96 -4.11
C ILE A 109 7.21 -11.78 -4.70
N PHE A 110 8.24 -11.64 -3.87
CA PHE A 110 9.63 -11.60 -4.35
C PHE A 110 10.04 -12.90 -5.06
N GLY A 111 9.68 -14.06 -4.52
CA GLY A 111 9.87 -15.34 -5.20
C GLY A 111 9.13 -15.41 -6.54
N GLN A 112 7.94 -14.81 -6.63
CA GLN A 112 7.18 -14.71 -7.87
C GLN A 112 7.87 -13.82 -8.92
N VAL A 113 8.48 -12.70 -8.53
CA VAL A 113 9.28 -11.86 -9.45
C VAL A 113 10.40 -12.68 -10.08
N LEU A 114 11.12 -13.47 -9.28
CA LEU A 114 12.23 -14.27 -9.77
C LEU A 114 11.75 -15.40 -10.69
N ALA A 115 10.61 -16.02 -10.39
CA ALA A 115 9.99 -17.02 -11.24
C ALA A 115 9.57 -16.41 -12.59
N GLN A 116 8.92 -15.25 -12.58
CA GLN A 116 8.50 -14.53 -13.81
C GLN A 116 9.69 -14.06 -14.65
N TYR A 117 10.78 -13.63 -14.00
CA TYR A 117 12.01 -13.26 -14.70
C TYR A 117 12.64 -14.44 -15.44
N LYS A 118 12.61 -15.64 -14.84
CA LYS A 118 13.11 -16.87 -15.47
C LYS A 118 12.16 -17.44 -16.52
N GLY A 119 10.85 -17.31 -16.30
CA GLY A 119 9.81 -17.79 -17.22
C GLY A 119 9.64 -16.92 -18.46
N GLY A 120 10.03 -15.64 -18.41
CA GLY A 120 9.83 -14.71 -19.50
C GLY A 120 8.36 -14.36 -19.73
N ASP A 121 7.56 -14.31 -18.66
CA ASP A 121 6.12 -14.06 -18.75
C ASP A 121 5.85 -12.63 -19.28
N LEU A 122 5.28 -12.56 -20.48
CA LEU A 122 4.88 -11.32 -21.17
C LEU A 122 3.37 -11.14 -21.17
N SER A 123 2.89 -9.90 -21.15
CA SER A 123 1.47 -9.62 -21.26
C SER A 123 0.90 -10.04 -22.62
N PRO A 124 -0.31 -10.63 -22.66
CA PRO A 124 -0.89 -11.18 -23.89
C PRO A 124 -1.08 -10.16 -25.02
N VAL A 125 -1.40 -8.91 -24.67
CA VAL A 125 -1.70 -7.87 -25.66
C VAL A 125 -0.54 -6.90 -25.80
N LEU A 126 -0.07 -6.31 -24.69
CA LEU A 126 0.91 -5.24 -24.71
C LEU A 126 2.38 -5.71 -24.68
N HIS A 127 2.61 -7.02 -24.55
CA HIS A 127 3.92 -7.65 -24.43
C HIS A 127 4.81 -7.01 -23.34
N ILE A 128 4.20 -6.51 -22.28
CA ILE A 128 4.94 -5.94 -21.15
C ILE A 128 5.42 -7.09 -20.26
N PRO A 129 6.70 -7.10 -19.86
CA PRO A 129 7.19 -8.11 -18.94
C PRO A 129 6.57 -7.96 -17.54
N PHE A 130 5.90 -9.02 -17.06
CA PHE A 130 5.21 -9.00 -15.76
C PHE A 130 6.16 -8.79 -14.58
N TYR A 131 7.44 -9.19 -14.70
CA TYR A 131 8.40 -9.05 -13.61
C TYR A 131 8.59 -7.59 -13.16
N ILE A 132 8.47 -6.61 -14.06
CA ILE A 132 8.60 -5.18 -13.72
C ILE A 132 7.45 -4.74 -12.82
N LEU A 133 6.23 -5.17 -13.15
CA LEU A 133 5.02 -4.81 -12.39
C LEU A 133 5.04 -5.46 -11.01
N THR A 134 5.36 -6.75 -10.95
CA THR A 134 5.45 -7.49 -9.68
C THR A 134 6.58 -6.93 -8.80
N ALA A 135 7.68 -6.46 -9.38
CA ALA A 135 8.76 -5.80 -8.63
C ALA A 135 8.31 -4.50 -7.95
N ILE A 136 7.44 -3.70 -8.60
CA ILE A 136 6.86 -2.50 -8.00
C ILE A 136 5.99 -2.85 -6.79
N ILE A 137 5.25 -3.96 -6.85
CA ILE A 137 4.47 -4.46 -5.69
C ILE A 137 5.40 -4.80 -4.53
N VAL A 138 6.48 -5.53 -4.79
CA VAL A 138 7.47 -5.86 -3.74
C VAL A 138 8.00 -4.60 -3.09
N LEU A 139 8.29 -3.55 -3.86
CA LEU A 139 8.75 -2.28 -3.33
C LEU A 139 7.70 -1.64 -2.40
N GLY A 140 6.42 -1.63 -2.78
CA GLY A 140 5.33 -1.13 -1.95
C GLY A 140 5.19 -1.89 -0.63
N PHE A 141 5.23 -3.23 -0.69
CA PHE A 141 5.21 -4.10 0.49
C PHE A 141 6.43 -3.90 1.39
N LEU A 142 7.60 -3.65 0.81
CA LEU A 142 8.82 -3.35 1.57
C LEU A 142 8.67 -2.07 2.38
N PHE A 143 8.17 -0.98 1.76
CA PHE A 143 7.90 0.27 2.48
C PHE A 143 6.84 0.10 3.57
N MET A 144 5.76 -0.64 3.30
CA MET A 144 4.73 -0.96 4.29
C MET A 144 5.33 -1.74 5.47
N PHE A 145 6.19 -2.74 5.21
CA PHE A 145 6.87 -3.49 6.25
C PHE A 145 7.77 -2.60 7.12
N PHE A 146 8.52 -1.67 6.52
CA PHE A 146 9.32 -0.70 7.29
C PHE A 146 8.46 0.19 8.20
N VAL A 147 7.29 0.65 7.73
CA VAL A 147 6.35 1.43 8.55
C VAL A 147 5.87 0.62 9.76
N LEU A 148 5.47 -0.64 9.54
CA LEU A 148 4.98 -1.55 10.59
C LEU A 148 6.05 -1.86 11.63
N VAL A 149 7.29 -2.15 11.20
CA VAL A 149 8.41 -2.42 12.10
C VAL A 149 8.74 -1.19 12.96
N LEU A 150 8.76 0.01 12.37
CA LEU A 150 9.00 1.24 13.14
C LEU A 150 7.89 1.52 14.15
N ARG A 151 6.64 1.15 13.84
CA ARG A 151 5.53 1.26 14.78
C ARG A 151 5.69 0.25 15.93
N LEU A 152 6.01 -1.00 15.61
CA LEU A 152 6.23 -2.07 16.59
C LEU A 152 7.37 -1.73 17.57
N ILE A 153 8.50 -1.22 17.07
CA ILE A 153 9.62 -0.75 17.90
C ILE A 153 9.19 0.36 18.86
N ARG A 154 8.41 1.34 18.39
CA ARG A 154 7.91 2.42 19.25
C ARG A 154 6.97 1.92 20.34
N MET A 155 6.10 0.96 20.00
CA MET A 155 5.24 0.36 21.01
C MET A 155 6.05 -0.38 22.09
N PHE A 156 7.19 -1.00 21.76
CA PHE A 156 8.10 -1.61 22.74
C PHE A 156 8.86 -0.58 23.59
N MET A 157 9.18 0.59 23.03
CA MET A 157 9.82 1.69 23.77
C MET A 157 8.89 2.44 24.72
N GLY A 158 7.60 2.08 24.77
CA GLY A 158 6.66 2.69 25.70
C GLY A 158 6.25 4.12 25.33
N GLU A 159 6.51 4.57 24.09
CA GLU A 159 5.91 5.81 23.58
C GLU A 159 4.37 5.67 23.56
N SER A 160 3.69 6.71 24.06
CA SER A 160 2.25 6.74 24.27
C SER A 160 1.49 6.63 22.94
N ASP A 161 0.29 6.05 22.99
CA ASP A 161 -0.62 5.80 21.85
C ASP A 161 -0.91 7.06 21.00
N LYS A 162 -0.78 8.26 21.61
CA LYS A 162 -0.91 9.57 20.95
C LYS A 162 0.27 9.97 20.05
N ASP A 163 1.47 9.43 20.26
CA ASP A 163 2.66 9.69 19.42
C ASP A 163 2.82 8.66 18.28
N LEU A 164 2.04 7.58 18.33
CA LEU A 164 2.08 6.45 17.42
C LEU A 164 1.19 6.66 16.18
N ALA A 165 0.12 7.43 16.34
CA ALA A 165 -0.66 7.96 15.23
C ALA A 165 0.15 9.10 14.58
N VAL A 166 0.78 8.82 13.45
CA VAL A 166 1.47 9.82 12.62
C VAL A 166 0.49 10.90 12.09
N SER A 167 -0.81 10.74 12.36
CA SER A 167 -1.90 11.70 12.12
C SER A 167 -1.77 13.01 12.89
N ASP A 168 -1.13 13.03 14.06
CA ASP A 168 -1.26 14.18 14.97
C ASP A 168 -0.26 15.32 14.69
N ILE A 169 0.64 15.16 13.71
CA ILE A 169 1.44 16.30 13.19
C ILE A 169 0.56 17.30 12.42
N LYS A 170 -0.72 16.99 12.16
CA LYS A 170 -1.66 17.91 11.51
C LYS A 170 -2.60 18.65 12.48
N ALA A 171 -2.47 18.47 13.79
CA ALA A 171 -3.29 19.19 14.77
C ALA A 171 -2.66 20.52 15.25
N ASP A 172 -1.38 20.77 14.95
CA ASP A 172 -0.63 21.96 15.40
C ASP A 172 -0.16 22.89 14.26
N ILE A 173 -0.87 22.92 13.12
CA ILE A 173 -0.76 24.00 12.11
C ILE A 173 -2.14 24.54 11.80
#